data_AF-A0A089WZ60-F1
#
_entry.id   AF-A0A089WZ60-F1
#
_cell.length_a   1.000
_cell.length_b   1.000
_cell.length_c   1.000
_cell.angle_alpha   90.00
_cell.angle_beta   90.00
_cell.angle_gamma   90.00
#
_symmetry.space_group_name_H-M   'P 1'
#
loop_
_entity.id
_entity.type
_entity.pdbx_description
1 polymer ?
#
loop_
_entity_poly.entity_id
_entity_poly.type
_entity_poly.pdbx_seq_one_letter_code
_entity_poly.pdbx_strand_id
1 'polypeptide(L)'
;ESTTRLAARRESLQDALDEECSRQASVACRSGLQDYCNEAVFARYDGIKGSPSSKQWRCYTEGALDFEAAGPGCVNSCGAATMCLGAFNSRSVAYLTRNNELTSILKLRTQEFCSAPAPTLQEALDRKCAQFGKESCNSGLASYCGAAIYARYDKGNSSQQTKEWRCYIEKELDFSKSGDGCVDDCGSMTSCRGSVSGPSTSHLTRPSELQAVIDSDKSNYCTDKSEQQPSQATPPPEIPEGTPEESETEDPSGSQAVPEALQHALDAFCVEEGEKACSNGLKAYCNSAMYARKDVGNTTQKTKEWRCYAASEIDFAVSADVCADNCGNITSCSGAVNGVPTSHLTRNPQI
;
A
#
# COMPACT_ATOMS: atom_id res chain seq x y z
N GLU A 1 -6.25 16.71 -23.15
CA GLU A 1 -6.33 15.25 -22.95
C GLU A 1 -5.20 14.64 -22.10
N SER A 2 -4.15 15.37 -21.69
CA SER A 2 -3.01 14.75 -20.99
C SER A 2 -2.94 14.93 -19.48
N THR A 3 -3.85 15.69 -18.85
CA THR A 3 -3.76 16.04 -17.42
C THR A 3 -4.79 15.33 -16.54
N THR A 4 -5.86 14.76 -17.12
CA THR A 4 -6.96 14.15 -16.35
C THR A 4 -6.71 12.67 -16.00
N ARG A 5 -5.82 11.97 -16.71
CA ARG A 5 -5.44 10.58 -16.39
C ARG A 5 -4.49 10.46 -15.19
N LEU A 6 -3.80 11.53 -14.83
CA LEU A 6 -2.84 11.56 -13.70
C LEU A 6 -3.51 11.70 -12.32
N ALA A 7 -4.84 11.82 -12.26
CA ALA A 7 -5.56 12.10 -11.01
C ALA A 7 -6.23 10.87 -10.36
N ALA A 8 -6.22 9.68 -10.98
CA ALA A 8 -7.00 8.53 -10.49
C ALA A 8 -6.18 7.38 -9.85
N ARG A 9 -4.85 7.36 -9.98
CA ARG A 9 -3.94 6.49 -9.22
C ARG A 9 -2.56 7.13 -9.33
N ARG A 10 -1.90 7.42 -8.21
CA ARG A 10 -0.49 7.86 -8.25
C ARG A 10 0.36 6.64 -8.58
N GLU A 11 0.35 6.20 -9.84
CA GLU A 11 1.18 5.09 -10.31
C GLU A 11 2.64 5.35 -9.93
N SER A 12 3.29 4.35 -9.36
CA SER A 12 4.72 4.36 -9.14
C SER A 12 5.45 3.90 -10.40
N LEU A 13 6.75 4.19 -10.46
CA LEU A 13 7.59 3.64 -11.51
C LEU A 13 7.65 2.10 -11.45
N GLN A 14 7.53 1.51 -10.25
CA GLN A 14 7.48 0.06 -10.07
C GLN A 14 6.20 -0.53 -10.68
N ASP A 15 5.05 0.13 -10.50
CA ASP A 15 3.78 -0.32 -11.09
C ASP A 15 3.86 -0.34 -12.62
N ALA A 16 4.50 0.67 -13.22
CA ALA A 16 4.73 0.70 -14.66
C ALA A 16 5.63 -0.44 -15.17
N LEU A 17 6.56 -0.93 -14.35
CA LEU A 17 7.36 -2.10 -14.69
C LEU A 17 6.56 -3.41 -14.53
N ASP A 18 5.76 -3.50 -13.47
CA ASP A 18 4.89 -4.66 -13.20
C ASP A 18 3.80 -4.80 -14.28
N GLU A 19 3.26 -3.68 -14.78
CA GLU A 19 2.34 -3.64 -15.93
C GLU A 19 2.99 -4.19 -17.20
N GLU A 20 4.21 -3.74 -17.53
CA GLU A 20 4.95 -4.28 -18.67
C GLU A 20 5.23 -5.77 -18.49
N CYS A 21 5.55 -6.21 -17.27
CA CYS A 21 5.76 -7.63 -16.99
C CYS A 21 4.48 -8.46 -17.19
N SER A 22 3.33 -7.93 -16.78
CA SER A 22 2.02 -8.54 -17.04
C SER A 22 1.72 -8.66 -18.54
N ARG A 23 2.09 -7.63 -19.32
CA ARG A 23 1.99 -7.67 -20.80
C ARG A 23 2.91 -8.73 -21.41
N GLN A 24 4.14 -8.83 -20.93
CA GLN A 24 5.13 -9.82 -21.41
C GLN A 24 4.73 -11.26 -21.05
N ALA A 25 4.17 -11.46 -19.85
CA ALA A 25 3.60 -12.74 -19.41
C ALA A 25 2.43 -13.18 -20.32
N SER A 26 1.54 -12.26 -20.66
CA SER A 26 0.43 -12.51 -21.59
C SER A 26 0.90 -12.93 -22.98
N VAL A 27 2.01 -12.35 -23.47
CA VAL A 27 2.65 -12.77 -24.73
C VAL A 27 3.25 -14.18 -24.58
N ALA A 28 3.98 -14.45 -23.49
CA ALA A 28 4.56 -15.76 -23.22
C ALA A 28 3.52 -16.88 -23.13
N CYS A 29 2.40 -16.63 -22.44
CA CYS A 29 1.27 -17.56 -22.35
C CYS A 29 0.70 -17.90 -23.73
N ARG A 30 0.45 -16.88 -24.59
CA ARG A 30 -0.01 -17.10 -25.98
C ARG A 30 0.99 -17.86 -26.84
N SER A 31 2.28 -17.81 -26.50
CA SER A 31 3.34 -18.60 -27.12
C SER A 31 3.47 -20.02 -26.55
N GLY A 32 2.58 -20.42 -25.64
CA GLY A 32 2.52 -21.78 -25.08
C GLY A 32 3.26 -21.98 -23.76
N LEU A 33 3.85 -20.93 -23.18
CA LEU A 33 4.52 -21.02 -21.88
C LEU A 33 3.48 -20.95 -20.74
N GLN A 34 3.07 -22.13 -20.26
CA GLN A 34 1.96 -22.28 -19.31
C GLN A 34 2.22 -21.62 -17.95
N ASP A 35 3.49 -21.55 -17.50
CA ASP A 35 3.86 -20.91 -16.22
C ASP A 35 3.48 -19.42 -16.15
N TYR A 36 3.12 -18.80 -17.28
CA TYR A 36 2.71 -17.38 -17.35
C TYR A 36 1.21 -17.22 -17.63
N CYS A 37 0.47 -18.32 -17.72
CA CYS A 37 -0.96 -18.30 -17.96
C CYS A 37 -1.72 -18.23 -16.62
N ASN A 38 -2.42 -17.11 -16.38
CA ASN A 38 -3.19 -16.86 -15.14
C ASN A 38 -2.34 -16.69 -13.87
N GLU A 39 -1.06 -16.35 -14.01
CA GLU A 39 -0.15 -16.08 -12.89
C GLU A 39 0.13 -14.59 -12.79
N ALA A 40 0.21 -14.06 -11.56
CA ALA A 40 0.69 -12.71 -11.33
C ALA A 40 2.20 -12.63 -11.60
N VAL A 41 2.65 -11.55 -12.22
CA VAL A 41 4.06 -11.38 -12.62
C VAL A 41 4.56 -10.00 -12.23
N PHE A 42 5.73 -9.97 -11.60
CA PHE A 42 6.31 -8.78 -11.00
C PHE A 42 7.70 -8.49 -11.56
N ALA A 43 7.99 -7.22 -11.80
CA ALA A 43 9.31 -6.76 -12.19
C ALA A 43 10.23 -6.69 -10.97
N ARG A 44 11.36 -7.39 -11.02
CA ARG A 44 12.41 -7.27 -10.00
C ARG A 44 13.79 -7.21 -10.66
N TYR A 45 14.71 -6.48 -10.04
CA TYR A 45 16.13 -6.48 -10.36
C TYR A 45 16.86 -7.53 -9.52
N ASP A 46 16.84 -8.77 -10.01
CA ASP A 46 17.36 -9.91 -9.26
C ASP A 46 18.04 -10.96 -10.15
N GLY A 47 18.65 -11.95 -9.51
CA GLY A 47 19.40 -13.02 -10.15
C GLY A 47 18.52 -14.16 -10.63
N ILE A 48 19.17 -15.29 -10.93
CA ILE A 48 18.51 -16.50 -11.41
C ILE A 48 19.02 -17.73 -10.66
N LYS A 49 18.31 -18.85 -10.81
CA LYS A 49 18.73 -20.14 -10.22
C LYS A 49 20.15 -20.49 -10.68
N GLY A 50 21.02 -20.81 -9.72
CA GLY A 50 22.44 -21.11 -9.98
C GLY A 50 23.31 -19.89 -10.27
N SER A 51 22.75 -18.69 -10.35
CA SER A 51 23.50 -17.43 -10.45
C SER A 51 22.75 -16.26 -9.80
N PRO A 52 22.60 -16.23 -8.47
CA PRO A 52 21.87 -15.15 -7.78
C PRO A 52 22.52 -13.77 -7.94
N SER A 53 23.81 -13.70 -8.26
CA SER A 53 24.54 -12.45 -8.47
C SER A 53 24.35 -11.84 -9.87
N SER A 54 23.75 -12.56 -10.83
CA SER A 54 23.52 -12.06 -12.20
C SER A 54 22.27 -11.18 -12.27
N LYS A 55 22.24 -10.13 -11.45
CA LYS A 55 21.09 -9.24 -11.32
C LYS A 55 20.77 -8.54 -12.64
N GLN A 56 19.53 -8.67 -13.08
CA GLN A 56 18.98 -7.98 -14.25
C GLN A 56 17.51 -7.69 -13.99
N TRP A 57 16.93 -6.77 -14.77
CA TRP A 57 15.48 -6.60 -14.75
C TRP A 57 14.79 -7.79 -15.42
N ARG A 58 13.94 -8.46 -14.64
CA ARG A 58 13.18 -9.63 -15.09
C ARG A 58 11.75 -9.56 -14.56
N CYS A 59 10.88 -10.27 -15.26
CA CYS A 59 9.50 -10.49 -14.88
C CYS A 59 9.39 -11.87 -14.23
N TYR A 60 9.23 -11.91 -12.91
CA TYR A 60 9.12 -13.14 -12.13
C TYR A 60 7.66 -13.46 -11.88
N THR A 61 7.26 -14.73 -12.02
CA THR A 61 5.95 -15.16 -11.54
C THR A 61 5.91 -15.08 -10.02
N GLU A 62 4.71 -14.96 -9.44
CA GLU A 62 4.52 -14.91 -7.98
C GLU A 62 5.25 -16.05 -7.27
N GLY A 63 5.08 -17.30 -7.74
CA GLY A 63 5.77 -18.48 -7.18
C GLY A 63 7.29 -18.51 -7.35
N ALA A 64 7.88 -17.58 -8.12
CA ALA A 64 9.32 -17.41 -8.22
C ALA A 64 9.90 -16.44 -7.17
N LEU A 65 9.04 -15.73 -6.45
CA LEU A 65 9.42 -14.77 -5.42
C LEU A 65 9.18 -15.34 -4.02
N ASP A 66 9.88 -14.78 -3.05
CA ASP A 66 9.68 -14.96 -1.62
C ASP A 66 9.22 -13.62 -1.03
N PHE A 67 7.93 -13.51 -0.76
CA PHE A 67 7.31 -12.28 -0.24
C PHE A 67 7.58 -12.04 1.25
N GLU A 68 8.23 -12.97 1.95
CA GLU A 68 8.74 -12.74 3.29
C GLU A 68 10.17 -12.17 3.28
N ALA A 69 10.88 -12.39 2.18
CA ALA A 69 12.21 -11.87 1.95
C ALA A 69 12.17 -10.47 1.33
N ALA A 70 12.80 -9.51 2.03
CA ALA A 70 13.03 -8.18 1.52
C ALA A 70 14.38 -8.09 0.77
N GLY A 71 14.41 -7.40 -0.36
CA GLY A 71 15.63 -7.15 -1.12
C GLY A 71 15.58 -5.88 -1.96
N PRO A 72 16.75 -5.35 -2.39
CA PRO A 72 16.84 -4.13 -3.20
C PRO A 72 16.55 -4.44 -4.68
N GLY A 73 15.39 -5.06 -4.91
CA GLY A 73 14.95 -5.54 -6.23
C GLY A 73 13.92 -4.64 -6.90
N CYS A 74 13.39 -3.63 -6.22
CA CYS A 74 12.41 -2.70 -6.77
C CYS A 74 13.03 -1.36 -7.12
N VAL A 75 12.23 -0.47 -7.72
CA VAL A 75 12.55 0.95 -7.86
C VAL A 75 11.56 1.83 -7.10
N ASN A 76 12.04 2.96 -6.61
CA ASN A 76 11.17 4.05 -6.19
C ASN A 76 10.68 4.87 -7.41
N SER A 77 9.77 5.81 -7.18
CA SER A 77 9.26 6.74 -8.20
C SER A 77 10.33 7.54 -8.96
N CYS A 78 11.55 7.64 -8.42
CA CYS A 78 12.69 8.32 -9.04
C CYS A 78 13.69 7.36 -9.72
N GLY A 79 13.34 6.08 -9.89
CA GLY A 79 14.19 5.10 -10.57
C GLY A 79 15.42 4.64 -9.77
N ALA A 80 15.55 5.06 -8.52
CA ALA A 80 16.58 4.52 -7.63
C ALA A 80 16.13 3.16 -7.09
N ALA A 81 17.10 2.25 -6.91
CA ALA A 81 16.84 0.96 -6.30
C ALA A 81 16.27 1.15 -4.89
N THR A 82 15.24 0.37 -4.56
CA THR A 82 14.57 0.41 -3.26
C THR A 82 14.29 -1.00 -2.74
N MET A 83 14.26 -1.13 -1.42
CA MET A 83 13.90 -2.36 -0.73
C MET A 83 12.41 -2.64 -0.91
N CYS A 84 12.10 -3.88 -1.26
CA CYS A 84 10.72 -4.37 -1.34
C CYS A 84 10.66 -5.85 -1.01
N LEU A 85 9.46 -6.32 -0.69
CA LEU A 85 9.17 -7.75 -0.55
C LEU A 85 9.12 -8.44 -1.92
N GLY A 86 9.36 -9.74 -1.90
CA GLY A 86 9.38 -10.55 -3.11
C GLY A 86 10.78 -10.59 -3.72
N ALA A 87 11.77 -11.00 -2.93
CA ALA A 87 13.10 -11.34 -3.46
C ALA A 87 13.05 -12.68 -4.21
N PHE A 88 13.94 -12.88 -5.19
CA PHE A 88 13.95 -14.13 -5.95
C PHE A 88 14.28 -15.34 -5.04
N ASN A 89 13.43 -16.36 -5.05
CA ASN A 89 13.51 -17.48 -4.10
C ASN A 89 14.59 -18.52 -4.39
N SER A 90 15.43 -18.31 -5.42
CA SER A 90 16.54 -19.19 -5.86
C SER A 90 16.16 -20.59 -6.36
N ARG A 91 14.91 -21.03 -6.21
CA ARG A 91 14.45 -22.38 -6.53
C ARG A 91 13.74 -22.45 -7.87
N SER A 92 13.01 -21.39 -8.21
CA SER A 92 12.21 -21.28 -9.43
C SER A 92 13.05 -20.93 -10.67
N VAL A 93 12.53 -21.29 -11.83
CA VAL A 93 13.03 -20.88 -13.15
C VAL A 93 11.97 -20.09 -13.95
N ALA A 94 10.82 -19.82 -13.34
CA ALA A 94 9.70 -19.10 -13.97
C ALA A 94 9.94 -17.59 -13.94
N TYR A 95 10.77 -17.11 -14.87
CA TYR A 95 10.99 -15.69 -15.10
C TYR A 95 11.26 -15.39 -16.59
N LEU A 96 10.87 -14.18 -17.03
CA LEU A 96 11.24 -13.63 -18.34
C LEU A 96 12.32 -12.58 -18.16
N THR A 97 13.47 -12.78 -18.79
CA THR A 97 14.51 -11.74 -18.83
C THR A 97 14.08 -10.64 -19.80
N ARG A 98 13.88 -9.42 -19.28
CA ARG A 98 13.42 -8.24 -20.04
C ARG A 98 14.25 -7.02 -19.70
N ASN A 99 15.56 -7.24 -19.59
CA ASN A 99 16.48 -6.24 -19.05
C ASN A 99 16.45 -4.96 -19.87
N ASN A 100 16.46 -5.07 -21.20
CA ASN A 100 16.51 -3.92 -22.09
C ASN A 100 15.18 -3.17 -22.12
N GLU A 101 14.07 -3.90 -22.16
CA GLU A 101 12.71 -3.36 -22.20
C GLU A 101 12.41 -2.59 -20.90
N LEU A 102 12.60 -3.22 -19.75
CA LEU A 102 12.35 -2.62 -18.44
C LEU A 102 13.32 -1.47 -18.15
N THR A 103 14.60 -1.58 -18.55
CA THR A 103 15.55 -0.46 -18.45
C THR A 103 15.13 0.72 -19.34
N SER A 104 14.51 0.46 -20.50
CA SER A 104 14.03 1.53 -21.38
C SER A 104 12.83 2.26 -20.76
N ILE A 105 11.90 1.52 -20.13
CA ILE A 105 10.77 2.11 -19.40
C ILE A 105 11.28 2.93 -18.21
N LEU A 106 12.22 2.40 -17.43
CA LEU A 106 12.88 3.14 -16.34
C LEU A 106 13.42 4.48 -16.84
N LYS A 107 14.25 4.47 -17.88
CA LYS A 107 14.84 5.70 -18.43
C LYS A 107 13.80 6.69 -18.93
N LEU A 108 12.76 6.21 -19.63
CA LEU A 108 11.73 7.05 -20.23
C LEU A 108 10.83 7.69 -19.17
N ARG A 109 10.38 6.90 -18.19
CA ARG A 109 9.35 7.32 -17.23
C ARG A 109 9.89 7.87 -15.91
N THR A 110 11.17 7.69 -15.59
CA THR A 110 11.77 8.27 -14.36
C THR A 110 11.56 9.78 -14.27
N GLN A 111 11.69 10.51 -15.39
CA GLN A 111 11.54 11.97 -15.37
C GLN A 111 10.11 12.39 -15.01
N GLU A 112 9.12 11.65 -15.52
CA GLU A 112 7.70 11.87 -15.26
C GLU A 112 7.37 11.56 -13.79
N PHE A 113 7.69 10.36 -13.33
CA PHE A 113 7.33 9.90 -11.97
C PHE A 113 8.12 10.59 -10.87
N CYS A 114 9.38 10.97 -11.10
CA CYS A 114 10.17 11.65 -10.08
C CYS A 114 9.70 13.10 -9.84
N SER A 115 9.06 13.70 -10.85
CA SER A 115 8.50 15.05 -10.76
C SER A 115 7.07 15.05 -10.22
N ALA A 116 6.38 13.91 -10.29
CA ALA A 116 5.04 13.73 -9.72
C ALA A 116 5.11 13.65 -8.17
N PRO A 117 4.01 13.97 -7.47
CA PRO A 117 3.87 13.66 -6.05
C PRO A 117 4.19 12.17 -5.81
N ALA A 118 4.85 11.87 -4.69
CA ALA A 118 5.12 10.47 -4.35
C ALA A 118 3.80 9.69 -4.24
N PRO A 119 3.77 8.38 -4.51
CA PRO A 119 2.60 7.53 -4.34
C PRO A 119 2.03 7.53 -2.92
N THR A 120 2.90 7.48 -1.90
CA THR A 120 2.54 7.49 -0.47
C THR A 120 3.28 8.59 0.29
N LEU A 121 2.76 8.94 1.47
CA LEU A 121 3.41 9.92 2.34
C LEU A 121 4.79 9.41 2.83
N GLN A 122 4.90 8.11 3.14
CA GLN A 122 6.18 7.52 3.52
C GLN A 122 7.21 7.60 2.38
N GLU A 123 6.80 7.41 1.12
CA GLU A 123 7.71 7.56 -0.02
C GLU A 123 8.11 9.03 -0.23
N ALA A 124 7.25 10.00 0.10
CA ALA A 124 7.62 11.41 0.12
C ALA A 124 8.75 11.69 1.13
N LEU A 125 8.69 11.07 2.31
CA LEU A 125 9.76 11.15 3.32
C LEU A 125 11.05 10.48 2.84
N ASP A 126 10.96 9.27 2.26
CA ASP A 126 12.13 8.57 1.72
C ASP A 126 12.78 9.39 0.59
N ARG A 127 11.99 10.04 -0.26
CA ARG A 127 12.47 10.97 -1.29
C ARG A 127 13.19 12.17 -0.68
N LYS A 128 12.63 12.76 0.39
CA LYS A 128 13.29 13.87 1.11
C LYS A 128 14.61 13.42 1.72
N CYS A 129 14.66 12.21 2.27
CA CYS A 129 15.90 11.62 2.78
C CYS A 129 16.94 11.34 1.70
N ALA A 130 16.52 10.88 0.52
CA ALA A 130 17.42 10.72 -0.62
C ALA A 130 18.04 12.07 -1.06
N GLN A 131 17.27 13.17 -1.00
CA GLN A 131 17.82 14.53 -1.24
C GLN A 131 18.89 14.90 -0.21
N PHE A 132 18.60 14.73 1.08
CA PHE A 132 19.58 15.01 2.15
C PHE A 132 20.85 14.16 2.03
N GLY A 133 20.71 12.90 1.61
CA GLY A 133 21.86 12.05 1.31
C GLY A 133 22.70 12.56 0.15
N LYS A 134 22.05 13.00 -0.94
CA LYS A 134 22.74 13.59 -2.08
C LYS A 134 23.49 14.87 -1.69
N GLU A 135 22.87 15.74 -0.89
CA GLU A 135 23.51 16.93 -0.33
C GLU A 135 24.72 16.58 0.56
N SER A 136 24.56 15.55 1.39
CA SER A 136 25.64 15.03 2.25
C SER A 136 26.80 14.46 1.43
N CYS A 137 26.51 13.69 0.39
CA CYS A 137 27.51 13.19 -0.57
C CYS A 137 28.25 14.34 -1.25
N ASN A 138 27.52 15.34 -1.76
CA ASN A 138 28.11 16.54 -2.39
C ASN A 138 28.97 17.35 -1.41
N SER A 139 28.69 17.25 -0.12
CA SER A 139 29.47 17.86 0.97
C SER A 139 30.67 17.00 1.40
N GLY A 140 30.96 15.90 0.69
CA GLY A 140 32.12 15.04 0.92
C GLY A 140 31.88 13.83 1.82
N LEU A 141 30.65 13.57 2.26
CA LEU A 141 30.33 12.41 3.09
C LEU A 141 30.12 11.16 2.23
N ALA A 142 31.21 10.42 2.00
CA ALA A 142 31.25 9.27 1.09
C ALA A 142 30.23 8.16 1.40
N SER A 143 29.82 7.98 2.67
CA SER A 143 28.83 6.96 3.07
C SER A 143 27.44 7.17 2.47
N TYR A 144 27.12 8.39 2.03
CA TYR A 144 25.84 8.75 1.42
C TYR A 144 25.87 8.72 -0.10
N CYS A 145 27.06 8.60 -0.71
CA CYS A 145 27.20 8.61 -2.16
C CYS A 145 26.69 7.31 -2.78
N GLY A 146 25.57 7.40 -3.52
CA GLY A 146 24.94 6.24 -4.17
C GLY A 146 24.24 5.29 -3.20
N ALA A 147 24.07 5.67 -1.93
CA ALA A 147 23.34 4.87 -0.95
C ALA A 147 21.82 5.00 -1.17
N ALA A 148 21.08 3.90 -0.99
CA ALA A 148 19.64 3.96 -0.74
C ALA A 148 19.40 4.45 0.69
N ILE A 149 18.44 5.37 0.85
CA ILE A 149 18.23 6.09 2.11
C ILE A 149 16.73 6.16 2.39
N TYR A 150 16.36 5.87 3.63
CA TYR A 150 14.98 5.74 4.08
C TYR A 150 14.72 6.63 5.29
N ALA A 151 13.55 7.26 5.32
CA ALA A 151 13.06 7.97 6.48
C ALA A 151 12.45 6.97 7.47
N ARG A 152 12.96 6.95 8.71
CA ARG A 152 12.36 6.17 9.79
C ARG A 152 12.32 6.98 11.09
N TYR A 153 11.27 6.78 11.86
CA TYR A 153 11.15 7.25 13.23
C TYR A 153 11.70 6.20 14.19
N ASP A 154 13.02 6.22 14.38
CA ASP A 154 13.71 5.21 15.20
C ASP A 154 14.93 5.82 15.90
N LYS A 155 15.64 5.04 16.72
CA LYS A 155 16.82 5.47 17.50
C LYS A 155 18.05 5.69 16.62
N GLY A 156 18.91 6.62 17.03
CA GLY A 156 20.16 6.94 16.34
C GLY A 156 21.37 6.16 16.88
N ASN A 157 22.48 6.88 17.09
CA ASN A 157 23.69 6.31 17.66
C ASN A 157 23.54 6.02 19.17
N SER A 158 24.61 5.59 19.84
CA SER A 158 24.59 5.20 21.25
C SER A 158 24.11 6.30 22.21
N SER A 159 24.24 7.59 21.86
CA SER A 159 23.71 8.70 22.68
C SER A 159 22.28 9.12 22.30
N GLN A 160 21.76 8.67 21.16
CA GLN A 160 20.45 9.04 20.62
C GLN A 160 19.42 7.91 20.80
N GLN A 161 19.12 7.59 22.05
CA GLN A 161 18.21 6.49 22.40
C GLN A 161 16.72 6.83 22.29
N THR A 162 16.39 8.10 22.05
CA THR A 162 15.03 8.57 21.75
C THR A 162 14.75 8.44 20.25
N LYS A 163 13.56 7.90 19.94
CA LYS A 163 13.07 7.87 18.56
C LYS A 163 12.80 9.29 18.08
N GLU A 164 13.23 9.58 16.85
CA GLU A 164 13.03 10.83 16.12
C GLU A 164 13.08 10.50 14.63
N TRP A 165 12.59 11.40 13.77
CA TRP A 165 12.74 11.23 12.34
C TRP A 165 14.19 11.38 11.90
N ARG A 166 14.70 10.33 11.26
CA ARG A 166 16.07 10.26 10.76
C ARG A 166 16.07 9.62 9.37
N CYS A 167 17.05 10.01 8.57
CA CYS A 167 17.36 9.40 7.28
C CYS A 167 18.46 8.38 7.45
N TYR A 168 18.13 7.10 7.33
CA TYR A 168 19.07 5.99 7.48
C TYR A 168 19.52 5.50 6.12
N ILE A 169 20.81 5.26 5.94
CA ILE A 169 21.26 4.48 4.80
C ILE A 169 20.84 3.02 4.99
N GLU A 170 20.54 2.32 3.90
CA GLU A 170 19.97 0.96 3.89
C GLU A 170 20.62 0.00 4.88
N LYS A 171 21.97 -0.04 4.93
CA LYS A 171 22.72 -0.99 5.78
C LYS A 171 22.54 -0.80 7.29
N GLU A 172 21.94 0.32 7.72
CA GLU A 172 21.65 0.60 9.13
C GLU A 172 20.28 0.07 9.56
N LEU A 173 19.46 -0.36 8.59
CA LEU A 173 18.12 -0.88 8.81
C LEU A 173 18.10 -2.39 8.65
N ASP A 174 17.42 -3.07 9.57
CA ASP A 174 17.16 -4.49 9.49
C ASP A 174 15.77 -4.74 8.90
N PHE A 175 15.72 -5.02 7.60
CA PHE A 175 14.46 -5.26 6.88
C PHE A 175 13.82 -6.62 7.19
N SER A 176 14.47 -7.48 7.99
CA SER A 176 13.82 -8.67 8.54
C SER A 176 12.97 -8.35 9.77
N LYS A 177 13.14 -7.16 10.35
CA LYS A 177 12.44 -6.71 11.54
C LYS A 177 11.47 -5.58 11.22
N SER A 178 10.33 -5.63 11.88
CA SER A 178 9.32 -4.57 11.85
C SER A 178 9.42 -3.68 13.09
N GLY A 179 9.05 -2.43 12.95
CA GLY A 179 8.89 -1.51 14.06
C GLY A 179 8.04 -0.30 13.69
N ASP A 180 7.50 0.38 14.70
CA ASP A 180 6.70 1.60 14.55
C ASP A 180 7.63 2.77 14.23
N GLY A 181 8.00 2.84 12.95
CA GLY A 181 9.01 3.75 12.43
C GLY A 181 8.61 4.40 11.10
N CYS A 182 7.43 4.12 10.57
CA CYS A 182 6.91 4.74 9.35
C CYS A 182 5.66 5.57 9.64
N VAL A 183 5.16 6.27 8.62
CA VAL A 183 3.81 6.86 8.61
C VAL A 183 2.89 6.19 7.61
N ASP A 184 1.60 6.19 7.92
CA ASP A 184 0.56 6.01 6.92
C ASP A 184 0.34 7.29 6.09
N ASP A 185 -0.57 7.24 5.12
CA ASP A 185 -0.90 8.37 4.24
C ASP A 185 -1.59 9.54 4.97
N CYS A 186 -2.01 9.34 6.22
CA CYS A 186 -2.56 10.38 7.09
C CYS A 186 -1.54 10.94 8.09
N GLY A 187 -0.28 10.49 8.02
CA GLY A 187 0.79 10.94 8.90
C GLY A 187 0.79 10.27 10.27
N SER A 188 -0.05 9.25 10.49
CA SER A 188 -0.07 8.49 11.74
C SER A 188 1.05 7.46 11.74
N MET A 189 1.65 7.25 12.91
CA MET A 189 2.71 6.26 13.08
C MET A 189 2.20 4.86 12.77
N THR A 190 2.95 4.13 11.93
CA THR A 190 2.62 2.76 11.53
C THR A 190 3.86 1.85 11.56
N SER A 191 3.60 0.55 11.64
CA SER A 191 4.64 -0.48 11.64
C SER A 191 5.14 -0.72 10.23
N CYS A 192 6.46 -0.81 10.07
CA CYS A 192 7.08 -1.13 8.79
C CYS A 192 8.39 -1.90 8.99
N ARG A 193 8.81 -2.61 7.93
CA ARG A 193 10.10 -3.29 7.90
C ARG A 193 11.25 -2.28 7.79
N GLY A 194 12.41 -2.67 8.33
CA GLY A 194 13.59 -1.82 8.36
C GLY A 194 13.67 -1.03 9.66
N SER A 195 13.72 -1.74 10.78
CA SER A 195 13.95 -1.14 12.11
C SER A 195 15.43 -1.12 12.45
N VAL A 196 15.84 -0.21 13.33
CA VAL A 196 17.23 -0.11 13.79
C VAL A 196 17.49 -1.16 14.88
N SER A 197 18.37 -2.13 14.58
CA SER A 197 18.70 -3.26 15.47
C SER A 197 19.74 -2.92 16.56
N GLY A 198 20.40 -1.76 16.49
CA GLY A 198 21.47 -1.33 17.38
C GLY A 198 21.90 0.11 17.07
N PRO A 199 22.94 0.65 17.73
CA PRO A 199 23.37 2.03 17.46
C PRO A 199 23.70 2.25 15.98
N SER A 200 22.97 3.16 15.33
CA SER A 200 23.27 3.51 13.95
C SER A 200 24.51 4.40 13.87
N THR A 201 25.39 4.11 12.91
CA THR A 201 26.62 4.86 12.65
C THR A 201 26.50 5.83 11.48
N SER A 202 25.48 5.65 10.62
CA SER A 202 25.34 6.38 9.37
C SER A 202 23.89 6.80 9.12
N HIS A 203 23.46 7.86 9.79
CA HIS A 203 22.14 8.46 9.58
C HIS A 203 22.21 9.99 9.69
N LEU A 204 21.16 10.65 9.21
CA LEU A 204 20.96 12.10 9.34
C LEU A 204 19.73 12.35 10.22
N THR A 205 19.91 12.98 11.38
CA THR A 205 18.79 13.42 12.22
C THR A 205 18.13 14.66 11.62
N ARG A 206 16.85 14.56 11.25
CA ARG A 206 16.07 15.61 10.55
C ARG A 206 14.62 15.70 11.06
N PRO A 207 14.40 15.82 12.39
CA PRO A 207 13.06 15.78 12.97
C PRO A 207 12.15 16.85 12.41
N SER A 208 12.61 18.11 12.39
CA SER A 208 11.80 19.25 11.94
C SER A 208 11.53 19.20 10.44
N GLU A 209 12.54 18.85 9.63
CA GLU A 209 12.41 18.88 8.18
C GLU A 209 11.55 17.72 7.65
N LEU A 210 11.60 16.54 8.27
CA LEU A 210 10.74 15.42 7.91
C LEU A 210 9.33 15.61 8.46
N GLN A 211 9.17 16.16 9.67
CA GLN A 211 7.85 16.53 10.17
C GLN A 211 7.18 17.58 9.29
N ALA A 212 7.95 18.57 8.79
CA ALA A 212 7.41 19.57 7.87
C ALA A 212 6.87 18.94 6.58
N VAL A 213 7.50 17.88 6.06
CA VAL A 213 6.96 17.13 4.91
C VAL A 213 5.62 16.51 5.30
N ILE A 214 5.55 15.76 6.41
CA ILE A 214 4.30 15.16 6.91
C ILE A 214 3.19 16.20 7.00
N ASP A 215 3.45 17.32 7.66
CA ASP A 215 2.45 18.37 7.89
C ASP A 215 2.00 19.03 6.58
N SER A 216 2.92 19.26 5.64
CA SER A 216 2.64 19.92 4.36
C SER A 216 1.92 19.02 3.36
N ASP A 217 2.27 17.73 3.37
CA ASP A 217 1.88 16.81 2.32
C ASP A 217 0.70 15.94 2.73
N LYS A 218 0.46 15.67 4.03
CA LYS A 218 -0.59 14.74 4.49
C LYS A 218 -1.95 14.95 3.83
N SER A 219 -2.38 16.19 3.57
CA SER A 219 -3.69 16.47 2.94
C SER A 219 -3.75 16.05 1.47
N ASN A 220 -2.60 15.92 0.82
CA ASN A 220 -2.50 15.37 -0.53
C ASN A 220 -2.67 13.85 -0.54
N TYR A 221 -2.48 13.16 0.58
CA TYR A 221 -2.45 11.70 0.68
C TYR A 221 -3.65 11.15 1.44
N CYS A 222 -3.93 11.75 2.59
CA CYS A 222 -5.05 11.44 3.43
C CYS A 222 -6.33 11.90 2.76
N THR A 223 -7.12 10.93 2.29
CA THR A 223 -8.50 11.20 1.92
C THR A 223 -9.31 11.34 3.21
N ASP A 224 -9.40 12.57 3.72
CA ASP A 224 -10.15 12.90 4.92
C ASP A 224 -11.59 12.36 4.83
N LYS A 225 -11.94 11.44 5.73
CA LYS A 225 -13.21 11.55 6.45
C LYS A 225 -12.94 12.38 7.70
N SER A 226 -12.85 13.70 7.48
CA SER A 226 -12.93 14.80 8.44
C SER A 226 -12.31 14.61 9.83
N GLU A 227 -11.23 15.37 10.04
CA GLU A 227 -10.66 15.81 11.31
C GLU A 227 -11.70 16.08 12.43
N GLN A 228 -11.45 15.52 13.61
CA GLN A 228 -11.93 16.10 14.87
C GLN A 228 -10.85 15.99 15.96
N GLN A 229 -10.07 17.06 16.13
CA GLN A 229 -9.73 17.67 17.43
C GLN A 229 -8.93 18.96 17.19
N PRO A 230 -8.84 19.94 18.13
CA PRO A 230 -9.34 19.94 19.51
C PRO A 230 -10.04 21.23 19.97
N SER A 231 -10.80 21.16 21.05
CA SER A 231 -11.11 22.36 21.84
C SER A 231 -11.06 22.06 23.34
N GLN A 232 -10.24 22.88 23.99
CA GLN A 232 -9.82 22.82 25.38
C GLN A 232 -11.00 22.96 26.34
N ALA A 233 -10.91 22.22 27.44
CA ALA A 233 -11.76 22.36 28.60
C ALA A 233 -11.68 23.77 29.21
N THR A 234 -12.84 24.40 29.40
CA THR A 234 -13.04 25.41 30.44
C THR A 234 -14.13 24.88 31.37
N PRO A 235 -13.97 24.90 32.71
CA PRO A 235 -14.93 24.30 33.62
C PRO A 235 -16.02 25.32 34.02
N PRO A 236 -17.26 24.86 34.26
CA PRO A 236 -18.17 25.55 35.18
C PRO A 236 -18.78 24.59 36.24
N PRO A 237 -19.43 25.14 37.30
CA PRO A 237 -19.19 24.74 38.69
C PRO A 237 -20.22 23.78 39.32
N GLU A 238 -19.85 23.37 40.54
CA GLU A 238 -20.43 22.43 41.51
C GLU A 238 -21.93 22.55 41.93
N ILE A 239 -22.61 21.38 41.99
CA ILE A 239 -23.40 20.76 43.13
C ILE A 239 -24.83 21.32 43.46
N PRO A 240 -25.83 20.58 44.07
CA PRO A 240 -25.99 19.13 44.44
C PRO A 240 -27.36 18.43 44.13
N GLU A 241 -27.33 17.10 44.32
CA GLU A 241 -28.28 16.17 44.98
C GLU A 241 -29.55 15.61 44.28
N GLY A 242 -29.59 14.27 44.24
CA GLY A 242 -30.79 13.44 44.06
C GLY A 242 -30.50 11.99 43.63
N THR A 243 -30.12 11.11 44.57
CA THR A 243 -30.05 9.62 44.47
C THR A 243 -31.34 9.02 45.12
N PRO A 244 -31.67 7.70 45.07
CA PRO A 244 -30.91 6.53 44.60
C PRO A 244 -31.69 5.48 43.75
N GLU A 245 -31.02 4.54 43.06
CA GLU A 245 -30.94 3.06 43.28
C GLU A 245 -31.38 2.37 41.95
N GLU A 246 -30.83 1.32 41.34
CA GLU A 246 -30.07 0.11 41.72
C GLU A 246 -29.30 -0.49 40.51
N SER A 247 -28.18 -1.17 40.79
CA SER A 247 -27.64 -2.45 40.23
C SER A 247 -27.58 -2.69 38.70
N GLU A 248 -26.55 -3.27 38.06
CA GLU A 248 -25.44 -4.13 38.49
C GLU A 248 -24.49 -4.34 37.27
N THR A 249 -23.18 -4.38 37.54
CA THR A 249 -22.11 -5.21 36.93
C THR A 249 -21.73 -5.25 35.43
N GLU A 250 -20.41 -5.14 35.26
CA GLU A 250 -19.50 -5.87 34.36
C GLU A 250 -19.02 -5.22 33.03
N ASP A 251 -17.84 -4.61 33.15
CA ASP A 251 -16.76 -4.57 32.15
C ASP A 251 -16.33 -6.01 31.81
N PRO A 252 -16.16 -6.36 30.53
CA PRO A 252 -14.80 -6.71 30.13
C PRO A 252 -14.40 -6.13 28.76
N SER A 253 -13.27 -5.43 28.75
CA SER A 253 -12.09 -5.69 27.91
C SER A 253 -12.35 -6.40 26.57
N GLY A 254 -12.19 -5.68 25.46
CA GLY A 254 -12.18 -6.28 24.12
C GLY A 254 -11.89 -5.30 22.99
N SER A 255 -10.63 -5.27 22.58
CA SER A 255 -10.07 -4.86 21.28
C SER A 255 -10.99 -4.76 20.04
N GLN A 256 -10.56 -3.87 19.12
CA GLN A 256 -10.85 -3.81 17.67
C GLN A 256 -12.18 -3.11 17.26
N ALA A 257 -12.26 -2.33 16.18
CA ALA A 257 -11.58 -2.49 14.89
C ALA A 257 -11.16 -1.17 14.21
N VAL A 258 -9.95 -1.22 13.65
CA VAL A 258 -9.45 -0.38 12.56
C VAL A 258 -10.15 -0.84 11.28
N PRO A 259 -10.64 0.05 10.38
CA PRO A 259 -11.10 -0.37 9.05
C PRO A 259 -9.94 -0.94 8.21
N GLU A 260 -9.77 -2.26 8.29
CA GLU A 260 -9.81 -3.27 7.21
C GLU A 260 -9.18 -2.91 5.85
N ALA A 261 -7.84 -2.94 5.76
CA ALA A 261 -7.08 -2.94 4.51
C ALA A 261 -7.53 -4.04 3.52
N LEU A 262 -7.97 -5.20 4.01
CA LEU A 262 -8.50 -6.26 3.15
C LEU A 262 -9.81 -5.85 2.46
N GLN A 263 -10.78 -5.32 3.19
CA GLN A 263 -12.04 -4.84 2.62
C GLN A 263 -11.80 -3.78 1.53
N HIS A 264 -10.82 -2.90 1.74
CA HIS A 264 -10.39 -1.93 0.73
C HIS A 264 -9.84 -2.58 -0.54
N ALA A 265 -9.04 -3.65 -0.41
CA ALA A 265 -8.56 -4.40 -1.56
C ALA A 265 -9.70 -5.08 -2.33
N LEU A 266 -10.69 -5.62 -1.63
CA LEU A 266 -11.88 -6.22 -2.25
C LEU A 266 -12.73 -5.16 -2.99
N ASP A 267 -12.92 -3.98 -2.38
CA ASP A 267 -13.63 -2.87 -3.01
C ASP A 267 -12.89 -2.40 -4.27
N ALA A 268 -11.56 -2.32 -4.25
CA ALA A 268 -10.74 -1.96 -5.41
C ALA A 268 -10.87 -2.99 -6.55
N PHE A 269 -10.83 -4.29 -6.24
CA PHE A 269 -11.11 -5.35 -7.22
C PHE A 269 -12.50 -5.16 -7.86
N CYS A 270 -13.50 -4.80 -7.06
CA CYS A 270 -14.84 -4.56 -7.57
C CYS A 270 -14.98 -3.33 -8.45
N VAL A 271 -14.16 -2.30 -8.24
CA VAL A 271 -14.04 -1.15 -9.15
C VAL A 271 -13.55 -1.62 -10.51
N GLU A 272 -12.46 -2.40 -10.57
CA GLU A 272 -11.92 -2.91 -11.83
C GLU A 272 -12.93 -3.81 -12.58
N GLU A 273 -13.67 -4.66 -11.85
CA GLU A 273 -14.71 -5.50 -12.45
C GLU A 273 -15.89 -4.68 -12.99
N GLY A 274 -16.27 -3.59 -12.30
CA GLY A 274 -17.26 -2.63 -12.78
C GLY A 274 -16.81 -1.91 -14.06
N GLU A 275 -15.55 -1.48 -14.14
CA GLU A 275 -14.98 -0.84 -15.32
C GLU A 275 -14.94 -1.80 -16.53
N LYS A 276 -14.58 -3.06 -16.30
CA LYS A 276 -14.64 -4.11 -17.34
C LYS A 276 -16.08 -4.33 -17.81
N ALA A 277 -17.03 -4.41 -16.87
CA ALA A 277 -18.46 -4.55 -17.21
C ALA A 277 -18.95 -3.36 -18.05
N CYS A 278 -18.60 -2.13 -17.67
CA CYS A 278 -18.91 -0.93 -18.44
C CYS A 278 -18.31 -0.98 -19.85
N SER A 279 -17.02 -1.34 -19.96
CA SER A 279 -16.31 -1.47 -21.24
C SER A 279 -16.94 -2.51 -22.17
N ASN A 280 -17.57 -3.54 -21.58
CA ASN A 280 -18.33 -4.57 -22.30
C ASN A 280 -19.78 -4.16 -22.60
N GLY A 281 -20.14 -2.89 -22.40
CA GLY A 281 -21.45 -2.32 -22.77
C GLY A 281 -22.51 -2.39 -21.68
N LEU A 282 -22.17 -2.85 -20.46
CA LEU A 282 -23.11 -2.89 -19.34
C LEU A 282 -23.19 -1.51 -18.67
N LYS A 283 -24.13 -0.69 -19.14
CA LYS A 283 -24.28 0.72 -18.74
C LYS A 283 -24.47 0.94 -17.24
N ALA A 284 -25.06 0.00 -16.52
CA ALA A 284 -25.32 0.11 -15.08
C ALA A 284 -24.04 0.24 -14.24
N TYR A 285 -22.89 -0.19 -14.78
CA TYR A 285 -21.59 -0.13 -14.11
C TYR A 285 -20.76 1.08 -14.56
N CYS A 286 -21.22 1.83 -15.57
CA CYS A 286 -20.51 3.00 -16.06
C CYS A 286 -20.72 4.18 -15.11
N ASN A 287 -19.62 4.80 -14.66
CA ASN A 287 -19.63 5.91 -13.69
C ASN A 287 -20.29 5.56 -12.34
N SER A 288 -20.33 4.28 -11.98
CA SER A 288 -20.77 3.84 -10.65
C SER A 288 -19.55 3.54 -9.79
N ALA A 289 -19.56 3.98 -8.54
CA ALA A 289 -18.68 3.39 -7.53
C ALA A 289 -19.09 1.92 -7.30
N MET A 290 -18.13 1.09 -6.95
CA MET A 290 -18.32 -0.36 -6.78
C MET A 290 -17.81 -0.79 -5.41
N TYR A 291 -18.52 -1.73 -4.79
CA TYR A 291 -18.22 -2.22 -3.43
C TYR A 291 -18.31 -3.74 -3.38
N ALA A 292 -17.33 -4.37 -2.72
CA ALA A 292 -17.36 -5.79 -2.42
C ALA A 292 -18.18 -6.03 -1.17
N ARG A 293 -19.23 -6.85 -1.28
CA ARG A 293 -20.01 -7.29 -0.11
C ARG A 293 -20.35 -8.77 -0.26
N LYS A 294 -20.36 -9.50 0.86
CA LYS A 294 -20.87 -10.87 0.92
C LYS A 294 -22.37 -10.86 1.21
N ASP A 295 -23.15 -10.68 0.15
CA ASP A 295 -24.59 -10.48 0.27
C ASP A 295 -25.37 -11.20 -0.86
N VAL A 296 -26.70 -11.06 -0.84
CA VAL A 296 -27.61 -11.70 -1.81
C VAL A 296 -27.60 -10.99 -3.17
N GLY A 297 -27.75 -11.74 -4.25
CA GLY A 297 -27.91 -11.20 -5.60
C GLY A 297 -29.37 -10.93 -5.97
N ASN A 298 -29.70 -11.09 -7.26
CA ASN A 298 -31.07 -10.88 -7.76
C ASN A 298 -32.08 -11.90 -7.18
N THR A 299 -33.33 -11.87 -7.66
CA THR A 299 -34.43 -12.73 -7.16
C THR A 299 -34.14 -14.22 -7.12
N THR A 300 -33.22 -14.73 -7.94
CA THR A 300 -32.82 -16.14 -7.98
C THR A 300 -31.55 -16.44 -7.18
N GLN A 301 -30.79 -15.43 -6.78
CA GLN A 301 -29.49 -15.54 -6.10
C GLN A 301 -29.61 -15.21 -4.60
N LYS A 302 -30.40 -16.00 -3.87
CA LYS A 302 -30.71 -15.73 -2.45
C LYS A 302 -29.60 -16.11 -1.47
N THR A 303 -28.53 -16.75 -1.93
CA THR A 303 -27.38 -17.10 -1.11
C THR A 303 -26.42 -15.92 -1.02
N LYS A 304 -25.95 -15.63 0.20
CA LYS A 304 -24.90 -14.64 0.42
C LYS A 304 -23.59 -15.13 -0.18
N GLU A 305 -23.10 -14.37 -1.15
CA GLU A 305 -21.88 -14.65 -1.89
C GLU A 305 -21.12 -13.34 -2.07
N TRP A 306 -19.80 -13.41 -2.24
CA TRP A 306 -19.03 -12.23 -2.58
C TRP A 306 -19.39 -11.73 -3.98
N ARG A 307 -19.84 -10.47 -4.01
CA ARG A 307 -20.31 -9.79 -5.21
C ARG A 307 -19.80 -8.35 -5.19
N CYS A 308 -19.61 -7.83 -6.40
CA CYS A 308 -19.34 -6.44 -6.64
C CYS A 308 -20.65 -5.72 -6.94
N TYR A 309 -21.07 -4.83 -6.05
CA TYR A 309 -22.30 -4.07 -6.18
C TYR A 309 -22.00 -2.66 -6.67
N ALA A 310 -22.82 -2.18 -7.60
CA ALA A 310 -22.90 -0.75 -7.87
C ALA A 310 -23.40 -0.02 -6.61
N ALA A 311 -22.88 1.19 -6.37
CA ALA A 311 -23.23 2.03 -5.23
C ALA A 311 -24.75 2.24 -5.08
N SER A 312 -25.49 2.27 -6.20
CA SER A 312 -26.94 2.41 -6.22
C SER A 312 -27.70 1.27 -5.55
N GLU A 313 -27.07 0.11 -5.37
CA GLU A 313 -27.68 -1.08 -4.78
C GLU A 313 -27.34 -1.26 -3.30
N ILE A 314 -26.48 -0.38 -2.75
CA ILE A 314 -25.99 -0.45 -1.37
C ILE A 314 -26.61 0.68 -0.54
N ASP A 315 -27.22 0.31 0.57
CA ASP A 315 -27.73 1.25 1.56
C ASP A 315 -26.71 1.43 2.69
N PHE A 316 -25.95 2.52 2.64
CA PHE A 316 -24.92 2.84 3.63
C PHE A 316 -25.47 3.23 5.00
N ALA A 317 -26.79 3.46 5.13
CA ALA A 317 -27.41 3.64 6.43
C ALA A 317 -27.64 2.31 7.16
N VAL A 318 -27.54 1.19 6.45
CA VAL A 318 -27.69 -0.16 7.01
C VAL A 318 -26.31 -0.76 7.28
N SER A 319 -26.10 -1.25 8.50
CA SER A 319 -24.92 -2.02 8.88
C SER A 319 -25.27 -3.50 8.97
N ALA A 320 -24.43 -4.36 8.40
CA ALA A 320 -24.61 -5.81 8.44
C ALA A 320 -23.26 -6.55 8.32
N ASP A 321 -23.27 -7.84 8.68
CA ASP A 321 -22.14 -8.77 8.48
C ASP A 321 -21.97 -9.12 7.00
N VAL A 322 -21.35 -8.22 6.26
CA VAL A 322 -21.20 -8.30 4.79
C VAL A 322 -19.82 -7.87 4.29
N CYS A 323 -18.91 -7.47 5.18
CA CYS A 323 -17.52 -7.11 4.84
C CYS A 323 -16.53 -8.20 5.30
N ALA A 324 -15.25 -7.99 5.00
CA ALA A 324 -14.14 -8.84 5.45
C ALA A 324 -13.18 -8.07 6.36
N ASP A 325 -12.87 -8.66 7.51
CA ASP A 325 -11.80 -8.15 8.37
C ASP A 325 -10.42 -8.35 7.75
N ASN A 326 -9.36 -7.79 8.36
CA ASN A 326 -7.99 -7.97 7.89
C ASN A 326 -7.49 -9.43 7.90
N CYS A 327 -8.23 -10.34 8.52
CA CYS A 327 -7.93 -11.77 8.59
C CYS A 327 -8.80 -12.58 7.60
N GLY A 328 -9.69 -11.92 6.83
CA GLY A 328 -10.61 -12.57 5.91
C GLY A 328 -11.89 -13.12 6.55
N ASN A 329 -12.15 -12.85 7.83
CA ASN A 329 -13.41 -13.23 8.47
C ASN A 329 -14.52 -12.26 8.09
N ILE A 330 -15.76 -12.73 8.11
CA ILE A 330 -16.91 -11.85 7.88
C ILE A 330 -17.10 -10.94 9.08
N THR A 331 -17.25 -9.65 8.80
CA THR A 331 -17.37 -8.58 9.79
C THR A 331 -18.50 -7.63 9.44
N SER A 332 -18.98 -6.90 10.44
CA SER A 332 -20.02 -5.89 10.31
C SER A 332 -19.47 -4.60 9.70
N CYS A 333 -20.12 -4.08 8.67
CA CYS A 333 -19.78 -2.79 8.07
C CYS A 333 -21.04 -2.08 7.56
N SER A 334 -20.92 -0.76 7.37
CA SER A 334 -21.96 0.04 6.73
C SER A 334 -22.03 -0.23 5.23
N GLY A 335 -23.25 -0.30 4.71
CA GLY A 335 -23.53 -0.63 3.33
C GLY A 335 -23.88 -2.10 3.17
N ALA A 336 -25.18 -2.38 3.19
CA ALA A 336 -25.76 -3.68 2.85
C ALA A 336 -26.79 -3.54 1.72
N VAL A 337 -27.13 -4.65 1.07
CA VAL A 337 -28.15 -4.64 0.02
C VAL A 337 -29.52 -4.42 0.64
N ASN A 338 -30.23 -3.38 0.20
CA ASN A 338 -31.60 -3.09 0.64
C ASN A 338 -32.58 -3.32 -0.52
N GLY A 339 -33.14 -4.52 -0.59
CA GLY A 339 -34.07 -4.93 -1.65
C GLY A 339 -33.49 -5.98 -2.58
N VAL A 340 -33.90 -5.98 -3.85
CA VAL A 340 -33.41 -6.92 -4.87
C VAL A 340 -32.42 -6.18 -5.77
N PRO A 341 -31.10 -6.44 -5.62
CA PRO A 341 -30.10 -5.76 -6.41
C PRO A 341 -30.19 -6.22 -7.86
N THR A 342 -30.09 -5.26 -8.78
CA THR A 342 -30.12 -5.50 -10.23
C THR A 342 -28.79 -5.21 -10.89
N SER A 343 -27.90 -4.49 -10.21
CA SER A 343 -26.60 -4.05 -10.71
C SER A 343 -25.46 -4.60 -9.85
N HIS A 344 -25.20 -5.91 -9.97
CA HIS A 344 -24.09 -6.59 -9.29
C HIS A 344 -23.40 -7.65 -10.17
N LEU A 345 -22.14 -7.92 -9.86
CA LEU A 345 -21.33 -8.96 -10.48
C LEU A 345 -20.97 -10.02 -9.43
N THR A 346 -21.39 -11.27 -9.63
CA THR A 346 -20.96 -12.37 -8.75
C THR A 346 -19.49 -12.69 -8.99
N ARG A 347 -18.69 -12.63 -7.92
CA ARG A 347 -17.24 -12.85 -7.95
C ARG A 347 -16.75 -13.72 -6.78
N ASN A 348 -17.61 -14.61 -6.30
CA ASN A 348 -17.37 -15.46 -5.14
C ASN A 348 -16.10 -16.34 -5.16
N PRO A 349 -15.60 -16.83 -6.31
CA PRO A 349 -14.32 -17.53 -6.32
C PRO A 349 -13.11 -16.60 -6.54
N GLN A 350 -13.33 -15.35 -6.94
CA GLN A 350 -12.26 -14.36 -7.15
C GLN A 350 -12.02 -13.47 -5.92
N ILE A 351 -13.05 -13.30 -5.10
CA ILE A 351 -13.03 -12.65 -3.79
C ILE A 351 -13.04 -13.74 -2.72
#